data_AF-A0A957S392-F1
#
_entry.id   AF-A0A957S392-F1
#
_cell.length_a   1.000
_cell.length_b   1.000
_cell.length_c   1.000
_cell.angle_alpha   90.00
_cell.angle_beta   90.00
_cell.angle_gamma   90.00
#
_symmetry.space_group_name_H-M   'P 1'
#
loop_
_entity.id
_entity.type
_entity.pdbx_description
1 polymer ?
#
loop_
_entity_poly.entity_id
_entity_poly.type
_entity_poly.pdbx_seq_one_letter_code
_entity_poly.pdbx_strand_id
1 'polypeptide(L)'
;TVDGAGVLAAGPYECSAGSTWNALTRCMSPSPWSPLPPVDVFVQRTLHRAQAGDIDPLIGLAGDRAWIFSGGRDETVMRPVVDSLNRFYQAWIPFGQTLLVTHPDAGHAMISVEEPQPNACASTEPPFINRCGDFDAAGELLVHLLGPLAPKQEPPVERVIPFDQRPFLGENGAACGMADEGYVFFPASCESGGCRVHVAFHGCRQSTRQIGLRFVENAGYIEWAQSNRLIVLFPQIVPRYGWTGTLSWIFNPRGCWDWWGYTDSEYATRKGRQIKAIQAMIERLGESGASIQ
;
A
#
# COMPACT_ATOMS: atom_id res chain seq x y z
N THR A 1 3.63 -1.34 -16.76
CA THR A 1 3.00 -2.49 -16.10
C THR A 1 3.26 -2.40 -14.62
N VAL A 2 2.53 -3.14 -13.80
CA VAL A 2 2.89 -3.36 -12.38
C VAL A 2 3.65 -4.68 -12.35
N ASP A 3 4.85 -4.70 -11.78
CA ASP A 3 5.78 -5.84 -11.87
C ASP A 3 6.08 -6.46 -10.48
N GLY A 4 5.27 -6.14 -9.47
CA GLY A 4 5.37 -6.72 -8.13
C GLY A 4 4.74 -5.88 -7.01
N ALA A 5 4.71 -6.45 -5.81
CA ALA A 5 4.09 -5.86 -4.63
C ALA A 5 4.94 -6.09 -3.38
N GLY A 6 5.09 -5.02 -2.59
CA GLY A 6 5.62 -5.10 -1.23
C GLY A 6 4.51 -4.88 -0.22
N VAL A 7 4.33 -5.80 0.71
CA VAL A 7 3.17 -5.82 1.61
C VAL A 7 3.61 -5.97 3.06
N LEU A 8 3.30 -4.98 3.88
CA LEU A 8 3.56 -5.00 5.31
C LEU A 8 2.24 -5.18 6.06
N ALA A 9 2.11 -6.28 6.81
CA ALA A 9 0.98 -6.53 7.70
C ALA A 9 -0.42 -6.35 7.05
N ALA A 10 -0.69 -7.06 5.94
CA ALA A 10 -1.99 -7.06 5.27
C ALA A 10 -2.49 -8.48 4.93
N GLY A 11 -3.74 -8.57 4.50
CA GLY A 11 -4.41 -9.83 4.17
C GLY A 11 -4.70 -10.04 2.68
N PRO A 12 -5.23 -11.23 2.32
CA PRO A 12 -5.57 -11.59 0.94
C PRO A 12 -6.54 -10.61 0.27
N TYR A 13 -6.48 -10.56 -1.07
CA TYR A 13 -7.39 -9.77 -1.89
C TYR A 13 -8.86 -10.06 -1.58
N GLU A 14 -9.66 -8.99 -1.44
CA GLU A 14 -11.07 -9.02 -1.04
C GLU A 14 -11.36 -9.80 0.27
N CYS A 15 -10.42 -9.94 1.22
CA CYS A 15 -10.69 -10.70 2.44
C CYS A 15 -11.96 -10.26 3.17
N SER A 16 -12.16 -8.93 3.31
CA SER A 16 -13.31 -8.34 3.98
C SER A 16 -14.65 -8.64 3.31
N ALA A 17 -14.66 -8.97 2.01
CA ALA A 17 -15.86 -9.14 1.20
C ALA A 17 -16.85 -7.96 1.32
N GLY A 18 -16.36 -6.72 1.36
CA GLY A 18 -17.19 -5.52 1.46
C GLY A 18 -17.82 -5.32 2.84
N SER A 19 -17.25 -5.92 3.89
CA SER A 19 -17.79 -5.86 5.25
C SER A 19 -16.76 -5.37 6.26
N THR A 20 -17.08 -4.26 6.93
CA THR A 20 -16.29 -3.75 8.07
C THR A 20 -16.19 -4.76 9.20
N TRP A 21 -17.21 -5.59 9.41
CA TRP A 21 -17.18 -6.63 10.44
C TRP A 21 -16.15 -7.72 10.11
N ASN A 22 -16.14 -8.20 8.86
CA ASN A 22 -15.15 -9.18 8.42
C ASN A 22 -13.74 -8.57 8.42
N ALA A 23 -13.62 -7.31 7.99
CA ALA A 23 -12.38 -6.54 8.02
C ALA A 23 -11.77 -6.55 9.43
N LEU A 24 -12.51 -6.09 10.44
CA LEU A 24 -12.02 -5.96 11.81
C LEU A 24 -11.83 -7.30 12.54
N THR A 25 -12.52 -8.37 12.11
CA THR A 25 -12.44 -9.68 12.75
C THR A 25 -11.61 -10.66 11.93
N ARG A 26 -12.23 -11.42 11.02
CA ARG A 26 -11.61 -12.51 10.25
C ARG A 26 -10.34 -12.10 9.50
N CYS A 27 -10.27 -10.85 9.05
CA CYS A 27 -9.23 -10.33 8.16
C CYS A 27 -8.18 -9.44 8.84
N MET A 28 -8.28 -9.25 10.15
CA MET A 28 -7.32 -8.51 10.97
C MET A 28 -6.91 -9.35 12.18
N SER A 29 -7.90 -9.74 12.98
CA SER A 29 -7.73 -10.49 14.22
C SER A 29 -8.68 -11.70 14.26
N PRO A 30 -8.39 -12.75 13.47
CA PRO A 30 -9.24 -13.94 13.44
C PRO A 30 -9.23 -14.66 14.79
N SER A 31 -10.38 -15.24 15.15
CA SER A 31 -10.57 -15.99 16.40
C SER A 31 -11.40 -17.26 16.14
N PRO A 32 -11.53 -18.19 17.11
CA PRO A 32 -12.36 -19.37 16.94
C PRO A 32 -13.82 -19.09 16.56
N TRP A 33 -14.36 -17.94 16.97
CA TRP A 33 -15.74 -17.51 16.67
C TRP A 33 -15.87 -16.79 15.32
N SER A 34 -14.77 -16.24 14.82
CA SER A 34 -14.70 -15.55 13.53
C SER A 34 -13.43 -15.98 12.81
N PRO A 35 -13.36 -17.24 12.33
CA PRO A 35 -12.16 -17.76 11.70
C PRO A 35 -11.88 -17.07 10.37
N LEU A 36 -10.60 -16.91 10.06
CA LEU A 36 -10.12 -16.54 8.73
C LEU A 36 -10.55 -17.62 7.72
N PRO A 37 -11.20 -17.26 6.61
CA PRO A 37 -11.51 -18.22 5.55
C PRO A 37 -10.24 -18.92 5.02
N PRO A 38 -10.36 -20.20 4.62
CA PRO A 38 -9.32 -20.89 3.86
C PRO A 38 -8.88 -20.10 2.62
N VAL A 39 -7.60 -20.22 2.24
CA VAL A 39 -7.01 -19.42 1.15
C VAL A 39 -7.69 -19.65 -0.20
N ASP A 40 -8.22 -20.86 -0.45
CA ASP A 40 -8.95 -21.21 -1.66
C ASP A 40 -10.19 -20.33 -1.87
N VAL A 41 -10.83 -19.85 -0.80
CA VAL A 41 -11.96 -18.92 -0.90
C VAL A 41 -11.52 -17.61 -1.58
N PHE A 42 -10.35 -17.08 -1.22
CA PHE A 42 -9.82 -15.85 -1.82
C PHE A 42 -9.34 -16.08 -3.26
N VAL A 43 -8.71 -17.23 -3.51
CA VAL A 43 -8.27 -17.64 -4.85
C VAL A 43 -9.47 -17.77 -5.80
N GLN A 44 -10.53 -18.46 -5.40
CA GLN A 44 -11.74 -18.64 -6.22
C GLN A 44 -12.47 -17.33 -6.47
N ARG A 45 -12.55 -16.45 -5.46
CA ARG A 45 -13.14 -15.11 -5.65
C ARG A 45 -12.36 -14.29 -6.66
N THR A 46 -11.05 -14.28 -6.55
CA THR A 46 -10.15 -13.56 -7.48
C THR A 46 -10.29 -14.10 -8.90
N LEU A 47 -10.36 -15.43 -9.06
CA LEU A 47 -10.63 -16.09 -10.33
C LEU A 47 -11.94 -15.63 -10.96
N HIS A 48 -13.03 -15.60 -10.18
CA HIS A 48 -14.33 -15.14 -10.66
C HIS A 48 -14.25 -13.67 -11.11
N ARG A 49 -13.61 -12.79 -10.34
CA ARG A 49 -13.40 -11.38 -10.72
C ARG A 49 -12.65 -11.26 -12.05
N ALA A 50 -11.58 -12.03 -12.23
CA ALA A 50 -10.81 -12.02 -13.46
C ALA A 50 -11.62 -12.56 -14.66
N GLN A 51 -12.37 -13.64 -14.47
CA GLN A 51 -13.25 -14.22 -15.51
C GLN A 51 -14.39 -13.27 -15.90
N ALA A 52 -14.89 -12.48 -14.95
CA ALA A 52 -15.89 -11.45 -15.19
C ALA A 52 -15.32 -10.19 -15.87
N GLY A 53 -13.99 -10.06 -15.97
CA GLY A 53 -13.32 -8.86 -16.49
C GLY A 53 -13.29 -7.69 -15.51
N ASP A 54 -13.61 -7.92 -14.23
CA ASP A 54 -13.58 -6.90 -13.17
C ASP A 54 -12.14 -6.52 -12.78
N ILE A 55 -11.19 -7.44 -12.95
CA ILE A 55 -9.74 -7.25 -12.74
C ILE A 55 -8.94 -7.79 -13.94
N ASP A 56 -7.64 -7.51 -13.97
CA ASP A 56 -6.75 -8.06 -14.99
C ASP A 56 -6.67 -9.59 -14.97
N PRO A 57 -6.39 -10.22 -16.13
CA PRO A 57 -6.11 -11.66 -16.18
C PRO A 57 -4.96 -12.06 -15.24
N LEU A 58 -5.16 -13.11 -14.45
CA LEU A 58 -4.21 -13.54 -13.42
C LEU A 58 -2.88 -14.08 -13.97
N ILE A 59 -2.83 -14.39 -15.27
CA ILE A 59 -1.57 -14.71 -15.96
C ILE A 59 -0.57 -13.54 -15.89
N GLY A 60 -1.05 -12.30 -15.71
CA GLY A 60 -0.19 -11.13 -15.50
C GLY A 60 0.70 -11.25 -14.27
N LEU A 61 0.27 -11.99 -13.24
CA LEU A 61 1.04 -12.20 -12.00
C LEU A 61 2.21 -13.17 -12.18
N ALA A 62 2.31 -13.91 -13.28
CA ALA A 62 3.33 -14.95 -13.44
C ALA A 62 4.76 -14.37 -13.51
N GLY A 63 4.91 -13.10 -13.89
CA GLY A 63 6.17 -12.36 -13.90
C GLY A 63 6.42 -11.50 -12.66
N ASP A 64 5.46 -11.45 -11.73
CA ASP A 64 5.50 -10.56 -10.59
C ASP A 64 6.26 -11.15 -9.41
N ARG A 65 6.74 -10.26 -8.53
CA ARG A 65 7.35 -10.61 -7.26
C ARG A 65 6.52 -10.07 -6.10
N ALA A 66 6.44 -10.83 -5.01
CA ALA A 66 5.79 -10.38 -3.78
C ALA A 66 6.76 -10.47 -2.59
N TRP A 67 7.01 -9.34 -1.94
CA TRP A 67 7.71 -9.28 -0.66
C TRP A 67 6.68 -9.02 0.44
N ILE A 68 6.60 -9.89 1.44
CA ILE A 68 5.53 -9.87 2.43
C ILE A 68 6.13 -9.91 3.83
N PHE A 69 5.75 -8.98 4.69
CA PHE A 69 6.25 -8.86 6.04
C PHE A 69 5.18 -9.07 7.10
N SER A 70 5.56 -9.80 8.16
CA SER A 70 4.75 -9.95 9.37
C SER A 70 5.60 -9.87 10.63
N GLY A 71 5.16 -9.04 11.58
CA GLY A 71 5.72 -8.96 12.92
C GLY A 71 5.14 -10.01 13.86
N GLY A 72 5.99 -10.55 14.75
CA GLY A 72 5.59 -11.55 15.75
C GLY A 72 4.79 -10.98 16.93
N ARG A 73 4.78 -9.65 17.11
CA ARG A 73 3.97 -8.94 18.09
C ARG A 73 2.84 -8.12 17.46
N ASP A 74 2.56 -8.35 16.18
CA ASP A 74 1.42 -7.75 15.50
C ASP A 74 0.11 -8.45 15.89
N GLU A 75 -0.66 -7.79 16.74
CA GLU A 75 -2.01 -8.22 17.14
C GLU A 75 -3.13 -7.51 16.34
N THR A 76 -2.77 -6.62 15.42
CA THR A 76 -3.72 -5.86 14.59
C THR A 76 -4.01 -6.58 13.28
N VAL A 77 -2.97 -6.99 12.55
CA VAL A 77 -3.08 -7.91 11.41
C VAL A 77 -2.25 -9.14 11.73
N MET A 78 -2.91 -10.09 12.38
CA MET A 78 -2.26 -11.24 12.98
C MET A 78 -1.60 -12.13 11.92
N ARG A 79 -0.54 -12.83 12.35
CA ARG A 79 0.25 -13.74 11.51
C ARG A 79 -0.55 -14.67 10.59
N PRO A 80 -1.64 -15.33 11.02
CA PRO A 80 -2.41 -16.21 10.13
C PRO A 80 -2.99 -15.50 8.89
N VAL A 81 -3.32 -14.21 9.01
CA VAL A 81 -3.82 -13.40 7.90
C VAL A 81 -2.70 -13.18 6.88
N VAL A 82 -1.49 -12.84 7.34
CA VAL A 82 -0.33 -12.62 6.47
C VAL A 82 0.18 -13.92 5.84
N ASP A 83 0.16 -15.03 6.58
CA ASP A 83 0.48 -16.35 6.04
C ASP A 83 -0.51 -16.74 4.93
N SER A 84 -1.79 -16.41 5.09
CA SER A 84 -2.81 -16.61 4.07
C SER A 84 -2.56 -15.75 2.83
N LEU A 85 -2.12 -14.48 3.00
CA LEU A 85 -1.71 -13.62 1.89
C LEU A 85 -0.52 -14.21 1.12
N ASN A 86 0.49 -14.74 1.82
CA ASN A 86 1.62 -15.38 1.15
C ASN A 86 1.19 -16.60 0.33
N ARG A 87 0.32 -17.45 0.90
CA ARG A 87 -0.25 -18.59 0.16
C ARG A 87 -1.13 -18.16 -1.01
N PHE A 88 -1.83 -17.03 -0.88
CA PHE A 88 -2.65 -16.46 -1.94
C PHE A 88 -1.79 -16.06 -3.15
N TYR A 89 -0.67 -15.35 -2.93
CA TYR A 89 0.25 -15.02 -4.02
C TYR A 89 0.88 -16.26 -4.66
N GLN A 90 1.23 -17.28 -3.85
CA GLN A 90 1.78 -18.54 -4.34
C GLN A 90 0.84 -19.35 -5.25
N ALA A 91 -0.45 -18.98 -5.33
CA ALA A 91 -1.38 -19.58 -6.30
C ALA A 91 -1.11 -19.12 -7.75
N TRP A 92 -0.44 -17.99 -7.95
CA TRP A 92 -0.23 -17.35 -9.26
C TRP A 92 1.23 -17.01 -9.56
N ILE A 93 1.99 -16.66 -8.53
CA ILE A 93 3.40 -16.30 -8.63
C ILE A 93 4.26 -17.58 -8.52
N PRO A 94 5.18 -17.82 -9.48
CA PRO A 94 6.07 -18.99 -9.43
C PRO A 94 6.92 -19.06 -8.16
N PHE A 95 7.35 -20.28 -7.83
CA PHE A 95 8.25 -20.52 -6.71
C PHE A 95 9.51 -19.65 -6.78
N GLY A 96 9.92 -19.07 -5.65
CA GLY A 96 11.09 -18.19 -5.54
C GLY A 96 10.83 -16.71 -5.84
N GLN A 97 9.63 -16.33 -6.31
CA GLN A 97 9.26 -14.93 -6.52
C GLN A 97 8.40 -14.34 -5.39
N THR A 98 7.91 -15.19 -4.48
CA THR A 98 7.31 -14.79 -3.20
C THR A 98 8.34 -14.91 -2.06
N LEU A 99 8.44 -13.89 -1.21
CA LEU A 99 9.29 -13.89 -0.02
C LEU A 99 8.51 -13.42 1.20
N LEU A 100 8.42 -14.29 2.20
CA LEU A 100 7.81 -14.00 3.49
C LEU A 100 8.89 -13.70 4.54
N VAL A 101 8.99 -12.45 4.92
CA VAL A 101 9.92 -11.94 5.94
C VAL A 101 9.21 -11.81 7.28
N THR A 102 9.90 -12.16 8.35
CA THR A 102 9.34 -12.19 9.70
C THR A 102 10.28 -11.54 10.69
N HIS A 103 9.76 -10.71 11.60
CA HIS A 103 10.53 -10.18 12.71
C HIS A 103 9.84 -10.52 14.04
N PRO A 104 10.48 -11.24 14.97
CA PRO A 104 9.81 -11.78 16.16
C PRO A 104 9.22 -10.68 17.06
N ASP A 105 9.90 -9.55 17.18
CA ASP A 105 9.48 -8.48 18.11
C ASP A 105 8.66 -7.36 17.47
N ALA A 106 8.45 -7.37 16.15
CA ALA A 106 7.80 -6.25 15.48
C ALA A 106 6.30 -6.22 15.78
N GLY A 107 5.80 -5.04 16.16
CA GLY A 107 4.37 -4.72 16.25
C GLY A 107 3.78 -4.34 14.90
N HIS A 108 2.56 -3.79 14.90
CA HIS A 108 1.87 -3.35 13.68
C HIS A 108 2.33 -1.94 13.26
N ALA A 109 3.33 -1.88 12.38
CA ALA A 109 3.90 -0.62 11.92
C ALA A 109 4.65 -0.77 10.59
N MET A 110 4.89 0.36 9.92
CA MET A 110 5.99 0.47 8.98
C MET A 110 7.31 0.34 9.75
N ILE A 111 8.23 -0.52 9.31
CA ILE A 111 9.55 -0.58 9.91
C ILE A 111 10.51 0.27 9.08
N SER A 112 11.12 1.26 9.70
CA SER A 112 12.03 2.17 9.01
C SER A 112 13.26 2.47 9.83
N VAL A 113 14.39 2.56 9.13
CA VAL A 113 15.66 3.02 9.68
C VAL A 113 15.87 4.54 9.49
N GLU A 114 14.98 5.22 8.76
CA GLU A 114 15.12 6.64 8.43
C GLU A 114 14.25 7.57 9.30
N GLU A 115 13.35 7.00 10.11
CA GLU A 115 12.52 7.79 11.03
C GLU A 115 13.34 8.33 12.22
N PRO A 116 13.46 9.67 12.38
CA PRO A 116 14.29 10.26 13.44
C PRO A 116 13.75 10.02 14.86
N GLN A 117 12.43 9.87 15.02
CA GLN A 117 11.79 9.62 16.31
C GLN A 117 10.87 8.39 16.24
N PRO A 118 11.43 7.21 15.96
CA PRO A 118 10.63 6.02 15.72
C PRO A 118 10.08 5.49 17.05
N ASN A 119 8.95 4.79 16.97
CA ASN A 119 8.50 4.00 18.10
C ASN A 119 9.41 2.77 18.30
N ALA A 120 9.34 2.16 19.48
CA ALA A 120 10.02 0.90 19.74
C ALA A 120 9.49 -0.21 18.81
N CYS A 121 10.33 -1.19 18.46
CA CYS A 121 9.98 -2.27 17.53
C CYS A 121 8.62 -2.94 17.82
N ALA A 122 8.34 -3.21 19.09
CA ALA A 122 7.13 -3.89 19.56
C ALA A 122 5.87 -3.01 19.66
N SER A 123 5.98 -1.70 19.41
CA SER A 123 4.85 -0.78 19.56
C SER A 123 3.80 -0.96 18.47
N THR A 124 2.54 -0.73 18.82
CA THR A 124 1.40 -0.66 17.88
C THR A 124 0.61 0.62 18.18
N GLU A 125 1.22 1.76 17.89
CA GLU A 125 0.66 3.09 18.20
C GLU A 125 1.14 4.14 17.18
N PRO A 126 0.45 5.30 17.04
CA PRO A 126 0.92 6.39 16.18
C PRO A 126 2.38 6.78 16.49
N PRO A 127 3.20 7.11 15.48
CA PRO A 127 2.86 7.25 14.06
C PRO A 127 2.78 5.92 13.28
N PHE A 128 2.88 4.77 13.95
CA PHE A 128 3.01 3.44 13.33
C PHE A 128 4.24 3.34 12.42
N ILE A 129 5.34 3.97 12.86
CA ILE A 129 6.66 3.85 12.25
C ILE A 129 7.62 3.46 13.37
N ASN A 130 8.15 2.24 13.29
CA ASN A 130 8.95 1.64 14.35
C ASN A 130 10.40 1.41 13.88
N ARG A 131 11.32 1.32 14.84
CA ARG A 131 12.70 0.88 14.62
C ARG A 131 12.90 -0.51 15.21
N CYS A 132 13.28 -1.47 14.36
CA CYS A 132 13.60 -2.86 14.74
C CYS A 132 15.07 -3.17 14.47
N GLY A 133 15.97 -2.53 15.23
CA GLY A 133 17.41 -2.60 14.93
C GLY A 133 17.71 -1.99 13.56
N ASP A 134 18.55 -2.63 12.75
CA ASP A 134 18.94 -2.13 11.43
C ASP A 134 18.12 -2.76 10.29
N PHE A 135 16.96 -3.34 10.59
CA PHE A 135 16.08 -3.92 9.60
C PHE A 135 15.47 -2.84 8.70
N ASP A 136 15.99 -2.72 7.48
CA ASP A 136 15.54 -1.80 6.43
C ASP A 136 14.47 -2.45 5.55
N ALA A 137 13.22 -2.41 6.00
CA ALA A 137 12.12 -3.06 5.31
C ALA A 137 11.88 -2.50 3.90
N ALA A 138 11.99 -1.17 3.72
CA ALA A 138 11.85 -0.54 2.40
C ALA A 138 12.96 -1.00 1.45
N GLY A 139 14.21 -1.07 1.93
CA GLY A 139 15.35 -1.56 1.16
C GLY A 139 15.21 -3.02 0.75
N GLU A 140 14.93 -3.91 1.70
CA GLU A 140 14.75 -5.34 1.41
C GLU A 140 13.61 -5.60 0.43
N LEU A 141 12.49 -4.90 0.61
CA LEU A 141 11.35 -4.92 -0.30
C LEU A 141 11.76 -4.48 -1.70
N LEU A 142 12.40 -3.32 -1.84
CA LEU A 142 12.79 -2.79 -3.15
C LEU A 142 13.82 -3.68 -3.84
N VAL A 143 14.78 -4.26 -3.10
CA VAL A 143 15.76 -5.21 -3.64
C VAL A 143 15.08 -6.49 -4.13
N HIS A 144 14.09 -7.01 -3.39
CA HIS A 144 13.35 -8.19 -3.83
C HIS A 144 12.59 -7.94 -5.14
N LEU A 145 11.95 -6.77 -5.25
CA LEU A 145 11.13 -6.40 -6.41
C LEU A 145 11.98 -6.05 -7.64
N LEU A 146 13.04 -5.27 -7.45
CA LEU A 146 13.77 -4.64 -8.55
C LEU A 146 15.12 -5.31 -8.87
N GLY A 147 15.57 -6.24 -8.01
CA GLY A 147 16.90 -6.82 -8.06
C GLY A 147 17.94 -5.93 -7.36
N PRO A 148 19.25 -6.13 -7.64
CA PRO A 148 20.32 -5.35 -7.02
C PRO A 148 20.13 -3.84 -7.22
N LEU A 149 20.27 -3.09 -6.13
CA LEU A 149 20.16 -1.63 -6.11
C LEU A 149 21.51 -0.99 -5.78
N ALA A 150 21.73 0.22 -6.29
CA ALA A 150 22.81 1.08 -5.83
C ALA A 150 22.58 1.47 -4.35
N PRO A 151 23.66 1.67 -3.57
CA PRO A 151 23.54 2.10 -2.18
C PRO A 151 22.71 3.39 -2.03
N LYS A 152 22.04 3.54 -0.88
CA LYS A 152 21.29 4.76 -0.53
C LYS A 152 22.12 6.03 -0.69
N GLN A 153 21.45 7.10 -1.07
CA GLN A 153 22.02 8.45 -1.09
C GLN A 153 21.10 9.42 -0.35
N GLU A 154 21.71 10.39 0.32
CA GLU A 154 20.96 11.46 0.96
C GLU A 154 20.23 12.29 -0.11
N PRO A 155 18.90 12.45 0.00
CA PRO A 155 18.13 13.27 -0.92
C PRO A 155 18.37 14.78 -0.68
N PRO A 156 18.18 15.64 -1.70
CA PRO A 156 18.27 17.09 -1.53
C PRO A 156 17.24 17.61 -0.53
N VAL A 157 17.44 18.82 0.03
CA VAL A 157 16.55 19.39 1.08
C VAL A 157 15.09 19.51 0.62
N GLU A 158 14.84 19.82 -0.66
CA GLU A 158 13.51 19.76 -1.28
C GLU A 158 13.23 18.31 -1.74
N ARG A 159 12.92 17.44 -0.76
CA ARG A 159 12.81 15.98 -0.92
C ARG A 159 11.53 15.51 -1.60
N VAL A 160 10.47 16.31 -1.57
CA VAL A 160 9.12 15.84 -1.89
C VAL A 160 8.31 17.00 -2.45
N ILE A 161 7.64 16.74 -3.58
CA ILE A 161 6.80 17.71 -4.27
C ILE A 161 5.33 17.39 -3.95
N PRO A 162 4.57 18.31 -3.33
CA PRO A 162 3.12 18.15 -3.21
C PRO A 162 2.45 18.32 -4.59
N PHE A 163 1.35 17.59 -4.82
CA PHE A 163 0.54 17.74 -6.03
C PHE A 163 -0.95 17.63 -5.74
N ASP A 164 -1.77 18.23 -6.61
CA ASP A 164 -3.23 18.19 -6.50
C ASP A 164 -3.78 16.83 -6.98
N GLN A 165 -4.41 16.08 -6.09
CA GLN A 165 -5.05 14.80 -6.41
C GLN A 165 -6.42 14.98 -7.06
N ARG A 166 -7.09 16.12 -6.89
CA ARG A 166 -8.48 16.36 -7.33
C ARG A 166 -8.73 16.03 -8.80
N PRO A 167 -7.83 16.35 -9.75
CA PRO A 167 -7.99 15.96 -11.16
C PRO A 167 -8.15 14.44 -11.38
N PHE A 168 -7.66 13.62 -10.46
CA PHE A 168 -7.69 12.16 -10.55
C PHE A 168 -8.86 11.51 -9.80
N LEU A 169 -9.61 12.26 -8.99
CA LEU A 169 -10.65 11.68 -8.10
C LEU A 169 -12.01 11.47 -8.79
N GLY A 170 -12.16 11.93 -10.02
CA GLY A 170 -13.43 11.88 -10.78
C GLY A 170 -14.49 12.87 -10.28
N GLU A 171 -15.69 12.82 -10.88
CA GLU A 171 -16.75 13.82 -10.69
C GLU A 171 -17.25 13.97 -9.23
N ASN A 172 -17.15 12.91 -8.42
CA ASN A 172 -17.50 12.95 -6.99
C ASN A 172 -16.28 12.62 -6.12
N GLY A 173 -15.24 13.46 -6.21
CA GLY A 173 -13.98 13.23 -5.50
C GLY A 173 -14.11 13.06 -3.99
N ALA A 174 -15.11 13.71 -3.37
CA ALA A 174 -15.40 13.54 -1.94
C ALA A 174 -15.75 12.10 -1.58
N ALA A 175 -16.47 11.38 -2.47
CA ALA A 175 -16.82 9.98 -2.28
C ALA A 175 -15.64 9.01 -2.48
N CYS A 176 -14.51 9.48 -3.05
CA CYS A 176 -13.29 8.67 -3.21
C CYS A 176 -12.57 8.44 -1.87
N GLY A 177 -12.80 9.27 -0.85
CA GLY A 177 -12.10 9.17 0.43
C GLY A 177 -10.67 9.72 0.43
N MET A 178 -10.11 10.00 -0.75
CA MET A 178 -8.77 10.55 -0.92
C MET A 178 -8.67 12.02 -0.46
N ALA A 179 -7.45 12.46 -0.16
CA ALA A 179 -7.12 13.85 0.12
C ALA A 179 -7.13 14.70 -1.16
N ASP A 180 -7.12 16.02 -1.00
CA ASP A 180 -6.93 16.93 -2.14
C ASP A 180 -5.46 17.01 -2.56
N GLU A 181 -4.51 16.76 -1.64
CA GLU A 181 -3.06 16.84 -1.88
C GLU A 181 -2.40 15.48 -1.68
N GLY A 182 -1.51 15.11 -2.60
CA GLY A 182 -0.63 13.94 -2.57
C GLY A 182 0.82 14.38 -2.68
N TYR A 183 1.75 13.44 -2.61
CA TYR A 183 3.18 13.75 -2.61
C TYR A 183 3.94 12.86 -3.57
N VAL A 184 4.99 13.38 -4.19
CA VAL A 184 5.90 12.61 -5.04
C VAL A 184 7.35 12.98 -4.74
N PHE A 185 8.19 11.97 -4.59
CA PHE A 185 9.62 12.16 -4.69
C PHE A 185 10.05 11.90 -6.15
N PHE A 186 10.64 12.92 -6.77
CA PHE A 186 11.08 12.89 -8.15
C PHE A 186 12.59 13.14 -8.22
N PRO A 187 13.42 12.10 -8.35
CA PRO A 187 14.87 12.29 -8.47
C PRO A 187 15.21 13.08 -9.73
N ALA A 188 16.20 13.98 -9.66
CA ALA A 188 16.69 14.73 -10.84
C ALA A 188 17.11 13.79 -12.00
N SER A 189 17.58 12.58 -11.68
CA SER A 189 17.91 11.55 -12.68
C SER A 189 16.71 11.09 -13.53
N CYS A 190 15.47 11.39 -13.10
CA CYS A 190 14.23 11.05 -13.78
C CYS A 190 13.69 12.14 -14.71
N GLU A 191 14.28 13.34 -14.74
CA GLU A 191 13.83 14.43 -15.61
C GLU A 191 13.93 14.08 -17.10
N SER A 192 14.93 13.27 -17.47
CA SER A 192 15.09 12.77 -18.84
C SER A 192 14.17 11.58 -19.18
N GLY A 193 13.24 11.22 -18.29
CA GLY A 193 12.39 10.04 -18.43
C GLY A 193 13.12 8.71 -18.23
N GLY A 194 12.41 7.60 -18.41
CA GLY A 194 12.95 6.23 -18.29
C GLY A 194 13.19 5.77 -16.85
N CYS A 195 12.43 6.31 -15.89
CA CYS A 195 12.42 5.85 -14.50
C CYS A 195 11.27 4.89 -14.25
N ARG A 196 11.44 4.06 -13.22
CA ARG A 196 10.35 3.23 -12.67
C ARG A 196 9.55 4.06 -11.67
N VAL A 197 8.32 3.66 -11.39
CA VAL A 197 7.47 4.26 -10.36
C VAL A 197 7.22 3.23 -9.27
N HIS A 198 7.46 3.59 -8.01
CA HIS A 198 7.00 2.86 -6.84
C HIS A 198 5.89 3.67 -6.17
N VAL A 199 4.75 3.04 -5.89
CA VAL A 199 3.66 3.69 -5.15
C VAL A 199 3.70 3.20 -3.71
N ALA A 200 4.00 4.11 -2.78
CA ALA A 200 4.10 3.80 -1.36
C ALA A 200 2.81 4.24 -0.64
N PHE A 201 1.99 3.25 -0.26
CA PHE A 201 0.74 3.47 0.45
C PHE A 201 0.97 3.50 1.96
N HIS A 202 0.58 4.61 2.60
CA HIS A 202 0.56 4.69 4.06
C HIS A 202 -0.56 3.80 4.65
N GLY A 203 -0.42 3.35 5.89
CA GLY A 203 -1.44 2.60 6.61
C GLY A 203 -2.58 3.48 7.16
N CYS A 204 -3.56 2.83 7.81
CA CYS A 204 -4.55 3.54 8.61
C CYS A 204 -3.86 4.46 9.63
N ARG A 205 -4.39 5.66 9.85
CA ARG A 205 -3.86 6.65 10.80
C ARG A 205 -2.46 7.20 10.46
N GLN A 206 -2.01 7.01 9.23
CA GLN A 206 -0.71 7.47 8.75
C GLN A 206 -0.78 8.48 7.61
N SER A 207 -1.97 9.05 7.33
CA SER A 207 -2.05 10.12 6.34
C SER A 207 -1.37 11.39 6.85
N THR A 208 -1.06 12.31 5.93
CA THR A 208 -0.41 13.58 6.26
C THR A 208 -1.25 14.45 7.21
N ARG A 209 -2.58 14.29 7.17
CA ARG A 209 -3.48 14.94 8.14
C ARG A 209 -3.32 14.43 9.58
N GLN A 210 -2.75 13.24 9.76
CA GLN A 210 -2.66 12.56 11.05
C GLN A 210 -1.24 12.53 11.62
N ILE A 211 -0.22 12.40 10.77
CA ILE A 211 1.18 12.29 11.21
C ILE A 211 2.14 13.24 10.46
N GLY A 212 1.61 14.19 9.68
CA GLY A 212 2.43 15.05 8.82
C GLY A 212 3.17 14.22 7.75
N LEU A 213 4.33 14.70 7.32
CA LEU A 213 5.11 14.04 6.27
C LEU A 213 5.89 12.81 6.75
N ARG A 214 5.74 12.35 7.99
CA ARG A 214 6.58 11.29 8.58
C ARG A 214 6.61 9.99 7.77
N PHE A 215 5.48 9.52 7.24
CA PHE A 215 5.49 8.36 6.35
C PHE A 215 6.16 8.67 5.01
N VAL A 216 5.85 9.84 4.44
CA VAL A 216 6.35 10.25 3.12
C VAL A 216 7.87 10.41 3.14
N GLU A 217 8.40 11.11 4.14
CA GLU A 217 9.82 11.42 4.27
C GLU A 217 10.61 10.25 4.89
N ASN A 218 10.02 9.52 5.84
CA ASN A 218 10.80 8.65 6.71
C ASN A 218 10.38 7.17 6.67
N ALA A 219 9.52 6.73 5.75
CA ALA A 219 9.29 5.30 5.56
C ALA A 219 10.50 4.58 4.91
N GLY A 220 11.52 5.32 4.47
CA GLY A 220 12.79 4.77 3.98
C GLY A 220 12.84 4.49 2.47
N TYR A 221 11.83 4.94 1.71
CA TYR A 221 11.82 4.74 0.25
C TYR A 221 12.66 5.77 -0.52
N ILE A 222 12.76 7.01 -0.01
CA ILE A 222 13.35 8.15 -0.75
C ILE A 222 14.86 7.97 -0.93
N GLU A 223 15.56 7.51 0.09
CA GLU A 223 17.01 7.34 0.12
C GLU A 223 17.47 6.26 -0.88
N TRP A 224 16.66 5.21 -1.04
CA TRP A 224 16.86 4.20 -2.08
C TRP A 224 16.52 4.76 -3.45
N ALA A 225 15.40 5.47 -3.57
CA ALA A 225 14.95 6.03 -4.83
C ALA A 225 15.94 7.04 -5.44
N GLN A 226 16.63 7.82 -4.59
CA GLN A 226 17.56 8.88 -4.97
C GLN A 226 18.68 8.36 -5.90
N SER A 227 19.16 7.14 -5.68
CA SER A 227 20.27 6.55 -6.43
C SER A 227 19.84 5.47 -7.45
N ASN A 228 18.54 5.17 -7.58
CA ASN A 228 18.05 3.99 -8.30
C ASN A 228 17.05 4.26 -9.43
N ARG A 229 16.97 5.50 -9.94
CA ARG A 229 16.08 5.91 -11.05
C ARG A 229 14.63 5.47 -10.77
N LEU A 230 14.17 5.79 -9.57
CA LEU A 230 12.88 5.39 -9.04
C LEU A 230 12.13 6.64 -8.58
N ILE A 231 10.96 6.90 -9.16
CA ILE A 231 10.02 7.90 -8.66
C ILE A 231 9.21 7.22 -7.55
N VAL A 232 9.00 7.92 -6.43
CA VAL A 232 8.12 7.39 -5.36
C VAL A 232 6.89 8.26 -5.25
N LEU A 233 5.73 7.68 -5.59
CA LEU A 233 4.43 8.32 -5.44
C LEU A 233 3.87 7.96 -4.06
N PHE A 234 3.40 8.96 -3.32
CA PHE A 234 2.78 8.85 -2.00
C PHE A 234 1.36 9.42 -2.03
N PRO A 235 0.39 8.68 -2.61
CA PRO A 235 -1.00 9.09 -2.60
C PRO A 235 -1.52 9.22 -1.16
N GLN A 236 -2.45 10.15 -0.95
CA GLN A 236 -3.00 10.42 0.38
C GLN A 236 -4.50 10.20 0.43
N ILE A 237 -4.95 9.67 1.56
CA ILE A 237 -6.35 9.60 1.96
C ILE A 237 -6.60 10.43 3.21
N VAL A 238 -7.84 10.82 3.46
CA VAL A 238 -8.19 11.56 4.68
C VAL A 238 -9.21 10.79 5.52
N PRO A 239 -9.15 10.92 6.85
CA PRO A 239 -10.26 10.50 7.69
C PRO A 239 -11.58 11.12 7.22
N ARG A 240 -12.61 10.28 7.04
CA ARG A 240 -13.96 10.73 6.68
C ARG A 240 -15.01 10.03 7.52
N TYR A 241 -15.95 10.80 8.02
CA TYR A 241 -17.13 10.32 8.73
C TYR A 241 -18.28 11.28 8.42
N GLY A 242 -19.22 10.85 7.59
CA GLY A 242 -20.35 11.68 7.21
C GLY A 242 -20.85 11.46 5.79
N TRP A 243 -21.85 12.27 5.43
CA TRP A 243 -22.39 12.33 4.08
C TRP A 243 -21.37 12.97 3.12
N THR A 244 -21.22 12.36 1.94
CA THR A 244 -20.44 12.86 0.81
C THR A 244 -21.37 13.01 -0.39
N GLY A 245 -21.54 14.24 -0.88
CA GLY A 245 -22.56 14.55 -1.89
C GLY A 245 -23.98 14.33 -1.35
N THR A 246 -24.91 13.92 -2.22
CA THR A 246 -26.35 13.81 -1.88
C THR A 246 -26.81 12.42 -1.46
N LEU A 247 -26.02 11.34 -1.71
CA LEU A 247 -26.50 9.95 -1.54
C LEU A 247 -25.49 8.95 -0.94
N SER A 248 -24.29 9.36 -0.55
CA SER A 248 -23.26 8.44 -0.03
C SER A 248 -22.85 8.79 1.39
N TRP A 249 -22.88 7.83 2.31
CA TRP A 249 -22.36 7.97 3.68
C TRP A 249 -21.05 7.19 3.81
N ILE A 250 -19.98 7.87 4.23
CA ILE A 250 -18.67 7.25 4.42
C ILE A 250 -18.35 7.11 5.91
N PHE A 251 -17.91 5.91 6.31
CA PHE A 251 -17.39 5.62 7.64
C PHE A 251 -15.94 5.12 7.57
N ASN A 252 -15.00 6.05 7.58
CA ASN A 252 -13.56 5.79 7.62
C ASN A 252 -12.84 6.81 8.53
N PRO A 253 -13.15 6.83 9.84
CA PRO A 253 -12.56 7.81 10.77
C PRO A 253 -11.05 7.59 10.98
N ARG A 254 -10.51 6.44 10.57
CA ARG A 254 -9.08 6.11 10.69
C ARG A 254 -8.27 6.48 9.46
N GLY A 255 -8.90 6.92 8.36
CA GLY A 255 -8.18 7.25 7.12
C GLY A 255 -7.42 6.04 6.59
N CYS A 256 -8.11 4.93 6.35
CA CYS A 256 -7.57 3.72 5.70
C CYS A 256 -7.93 3.67 4.21
N TRP A 257 -7.11 2.99 3.40
CA TRP A 257 -7.45 2.69 2.00
C TRP A 257 -8.72 1.83 1.94
N ASP A 258 -9.47 1.91 0.85
CA ASP A 258 -10.72 1.18 0.73
C ASP A 258 -10.47 -0.30 0.41
N TRP A 259 -10.41 -1.10 1.48
CA TRP A 259 -10.31 -2.55 1.40
C TRP A 259 -11.54 -3.25 1.98
N TRP A 260 -12.61 -2.51 2.29
CA TRP A 260 -13.87 -3.07 2.82
C TRP A 260 -15.14 -2.48 2.18
N GLY A 261 -15.01 -1.74 1.08
CA GLY A 261 -16.14 -1.23 0.30
C GLY A 261 -16.80 0.00 0.91
N TYR A 262 -16.06 0.85 1.62
CA TYR A 262 -16.67 2.07 2.18
C TYR A 262 -16.94 3.15 1.14
N THR A 263 -16.30 3.08 -0.03
CA THR A 263 -16.57 4.00 -1.14
C THR A 263 -17.73 3.49 -2.00
N ASP A 264 -17.68 2.22 -2.43
CA ASP A 264 -18.76 1.49 -3.10
C ASP A 264 -18.43 -0.01 -3.24
N SER A 265 -19.30 -0.79 -3.91
CA SER A 265 -19.12 -2.22 -4.15
C SER A 265 -18.02 -2.56 -5.17
N GLU A 266 -17.52 -1.58 -5.92
CA GLU A 266 -16.47 -1.74 -6.92
C GLU A 266 -15.07 -1.51 -6.32
N TYR A 267 -14.95 -1.28 -5.01
CA TYR A 267 -13.70 -0.92 -4.31
C TYR A 267 -12.48 -1.79 -4.67
N ALA A 268 -12.68 -3.07 -4.98
CA ALA A 268 -11.63 -4.01 -5.32
C ALA A 268 -11.43 -4.23 -6.84
N THR A 269 -12.25 -3.63 -7.70
CA THR A 269 -12.23 -3.84 -9.16
C THR A 269 -11.53 -2.67 -9.87
N ARG A 270 -11.31 -2.80 -11.18
CA ARG A 270 -10.81 -1.70 -12.05
C ARG A 270 -11.72 -0.47 -12.05
N LYS A 271 -12.96 -0.61 -11.58
CA LYS A 271 -13.93 0.49 -11.47
C LYS A 271 -13.89 1.17 -10.11
N GLY A 272 -13.16 0.62 -9.13
CA GLY A 272 -13.02 1.18 -7.79
C GLY A 272 -12.45 2.60 -7.82
N ARG A 273 -13.04 3.50 -7.04
CA ARG A 273 -12.71 4.94 -7.10
C ARG A 273 -11.23 5.21 -6.82
N GLN A 274 -10.70 4.60 -5.77
CA GLN A 274 -9.30 4.76 -5.39
C GLN A 274 -8.38 4.09 -6.42
N ILE A 275 -8.72 2.89 -6.91
CA ILE A 275 -7.94 2.20 -7.95
C ILE A 275 -7.82 3.06 -9.21
N LYS A 276 -8.93 3.65 -9.68
CA LYS A 276 -8.92 4.56 -10.84
C LYS A 276 -8.08 5.82 -10.60
N ALA A 277 -8.18 6.42 -9.41
CA ALA A 277 -7.41 7.61 -9.08
C ALA A 277 -5.91 7.34 -9.07
N ILE A 278 -5.48 6.23 -8.44
CA ILE A 278 -4.07 5.82 -8.43
C ILE A 278 -3.58 5.51 -9.84
N GLN A 279 -4.36 4.76 -10.63
CA GLN A 279 -4.01 4.43 -12.00
C GLN A 279 -3.81 5.70 -12.85
N ALA A 280 -4.68 6.70 -12.71
CA ALA A 280 -4.56 7.96 -13.44
C ALA A 280 -3.33 8.79 -13.00
N MET A 281 -2.94 8.73 -11.72
CA MET A 281 -1.70 9.35 -11.24
C MET A 281 -0.46 8.65 -11.82
N ILE A 282 -0.46 7.32 -11.88
CA ILE A 282 0.63 6.53 -12.49
C ILE A 282 0.72 6.81 -14.00
N GLU A 283 -0.41 6.87 -14.69
CA GLU A 283 -0.46 7.20 -16.12
C GLU A 283 0.12 8.59 -16.40
N ARG A 284 -0.24 9.59 -15.58
CA ARG A 284 0.34 10.94 -15.67
C ARG A 284 1.86 10.91 -15.51
N LEU A 285 2.40 10.09 -14.61
CA LEU A 285 3.85 9.93 -14.44
C LEU A 285 4.54 9.25 -15.64
N GLY A 286 3.79 8.48 -16.44
CA GLY A 286 4.30 7.79 -17.63
C GLY A 286 4.29 8.64 -18.91
N GLU A 287 3.67 9.83 -18.89
CA GLU A 287 3.61 10.73 -20.04
C GLU A 287 4.96 11.45 -20.28
N SER A 288 5.45 11.45 -21.53
CA SER A 288 6.70 12.14 -21.89
C SER A 288 6.65 13.64 -21.58
N GLY A 289 7.59 14.13 -20.78
CA GLY A 289 7.64 15.54 -20.38
C GLY A 289 6.62 15.93 -19.30
N ALA A 290 5.94 14.95 -18.69
CA ALA A 290 5.01 15.22 -17.61
C ALA A 290 5.72 15.60 -16.31
N SER A 291 5.33 16.76 -15.81
CA SER A 291 5.42 17.12 -14.40
C SER A 291 4.07 16.76 -13.75
N ILE A 292 4.06 16.24 -12.50
CA ILE A 292 2.80 16.14 -11.72
C ILE A 292 2.43 17.49 -11.09
N GLN A 293 3.15 18.58 -11.39
CA GLN A 293 2.73 19.93 -10.99
C GLN A 293 1.41 20.33 -11.64
#